data_AF-A0A928E3Z2-F1
#
_entry.id   AF-A0A928E3Z2-F1
#
_cell.length_a   1.000
_cell.length_b   1.000
_cell.length_c   1.000
_cell.angle_alpha   90.00
_cell.angle_beta   90.00
_cell.angle_gamma   90.00
#
_symmetry.space_group_name_H-M   'P 1'
#
loop_
_entity.id
_entity.type
_entity.pdbx_description
1 polymer ?
#
loop_
_entity_poly.entity_id
_entity_poly.type
_entity_poly.pdbx_seq_one_letter_code
_entity_poly.pdbx_strand_id
1 'polypeptide(L)'
;MNIKPKDDEMETIETLKQKLKQAEACDKDITDVKYPTGIVIDLSSYQGNVFFITGMARHILHQLSADASEYEEYKKECEHKCYKEILEISRRWFGFIYINGGSICQE
;
A
#
# COMPACT_ATOMS: atom_id res chain seq x y z
N MET A 1 33.28 21.17 -7.11
CA MET A 1 31.90 20.88 -7.55
C MET A 1 31.01 21.02 -6.33
N ASN A 2 30.11 22.00 -6.33
CA ASN A 2 29.25 22.31 -5.20
C ASN A 2 27.96 21.49 -5.36
N ILE A 3 27.88 20.32 -4.72
CA ILE A 3 26.70 19.46 -4.75
C ILE A 3 25.70 20.09 -3.79
N LYS A 4 24.79 20.92 -4.31
CA LYS A 4 23.61 21.31 -3.53
C LYS A 4 22.82 20.03 -3.21
N PRO A 5 22.41 19.80 -1.95
CA PRO A 5 21.46 18.76 -1.65
C PRO A 5 20.23 18.99 -2.52
N LYS A 6 19.74 17.95 -3.19
CA LYS A 6 18.43 17.99 -3.84
C LYS A 6 17.42 18.33 -2.75
N ASP A 7 16.54 19.28 -3.03
CA ASP A 7 15.38 19.56 -2.22
C ASP A 7 14.58 18.25 -2.05
N ASP A 8 14.86 17.51 -0.98
CA ASP A 8 13.90 16.57 -0.41
C ASP A 8 12.69 17.43 -0.06
N GLU A 9 11.59 17.24 -0.79
CA GLU A 9 10.31 17.87 -0.49
C GLU A 9 9.96 17.55 0.96
N MET A 10 10.26 18.49 1.86
CA MET A 10 10.02 18.36 3.28
C MET A 10 8.50 18.27 3.46
N GLU A 11 7.99 17.06 3.64
CA GLU A 11 6.57 16.83 3.91
C GLU A 11 6.15 17.73 5.07
N THR A 12 5.21 18.61 4.80
CA THR A 12 4.74 19.53 5.83
C THR A 12 3.92 18.76 6.87
N ILE A 13 3.91 19.24 8.11
CA ILE A 13 3.07 18.69 9.18
C ILE A 13 1.59 18.66 8.75
N GLU A 14 1.16 19.61 7.92
CA GLU A 14 -0.20 19.67 7.38
C GLU A 14 -0.48 18.50 6.40
N THR A 15 0.46 18.20 5.50
CA THR A 15 0.39 17.05 4.59
C THR A 15 0.31 15.74 5.38
N LEU A 16 1.14 15.58 6.42
CA LEU A 16 1.12 14.38 7.27
C LEU A 16 -0.22 14.22 8.01
N LYS A 17 -0.80 15.31 8.52
CA LYS A 17 -2.13 15.30 9.14
C LYS A 17 -3.23 14.88 8.17
N GLN A 18 -3.15 15.31 6.92
CA GLN A 18 -4.11 14.91 5.88
C GLN A 18 -4.00 13.41 5.57
N LYS A 19 -2.78 12.89 5.42
CA LYS A 19 -2.53 11.45 5.21
C LYS A 19 -3.05 10.60 6.38
N LEU A 20 -2.83 11.04 7.62
CA LEU A 20 -3.36 10.37 8.82
C LEU A 20 -4.89 10.30 8.79
N LYS A 21 -5.56 11.43 8.50
CA LYS A 21 -7.03 11.48 8.41
C LYS A 21 -7.60 10.58 7.31
N GLN A 22 -6.89 10.46 6.18
CA GLN A 22 -7.27 9.53 5.11
C GLN A 22 -7.16 8.08 5.57
N ALA A 23 -6.08 7.74 6.29
CA ALA A 23 -5.89 6.39 6.80
C ALA A 23 -6.98 6.00 7.81
N GLU A 24 -7.32 6.89 8.75
CA GLU A 24 -8.41 6.69 9.72
C GLU A 24 -9.79 6.53 9.06
N ALA A 25 -10.03 7.20 7.92
CA ALA A 25 -11.28 7.06 7.18
C ALA A 25 -11.40 5.70 6.48
N CYS A 26 -10.29 5.15 5.98
CA CYS A 26 -10.25 3.86 5.29
C CYS A 26 -10.23 2.64 6.24
N ASP A 27 -9.89 2.84 7.52
CA ASP A 27 -9.80 1.79 8.55
C ASP A 27 -11.14 1.10 8.85
N LYS A 28 -12.27 1.74 8.51
CA LYS A 28 -13.62 1.20 8.79
C LYS A 28 -14.05 0.03 7.88
N ASP A 29 -13.31 -0.25 6.80
CA ASP A 29 -13.68 -1.26 5.78
C ASP A 29 -12.84 -2.55 5.83
N ILE A 30 -12.01 -2.78 6.86
CA ILE A 30 -11.04 -3.89 6.91
C ILE A 30 -11.64 -5.19 7.51
N THR A 31 -12.97 -5.28 7.65
CA THR A 31 -13.61 -6.40 8.39
C THR A 31 -13.59 -7.75 7.67
N ASP A 32 -13.22 -7.82 6.39
CA ASP A 32 -13.19 -9.06 5.58
C ASP A 32 -11.83 -9.26 4.88
N VAL A 33 -10.75 -8.95 5.59
CA VAL A 33 -9.37 -9.05 5.09
C VAL A 33 -8.70 -10.31 5.62
N LYS A 34 -8.02 -11.07 4.74
CA LYS A 34 -7.35 -12.32 5.10
C LYS A 34 -6.22 -12.12 6.12
N TYR A 35 -5.41 -11.07 5.92
CA TYR A 35 -4.31 -10.64 6.78
C TYR A 35 -4.43 -9.15 7.12
N PRO A 36 -5.14 -8.76 8.19
CA PRO A 36 -5.36 -7.35 8.50
C PRO A 36 -4.08 -6.69 9.02
N THR A 37 -3.27 -6.11 8.14
CA THR A 37 -2.00 -5.47 8.52
C THR A 37 -2.12 -3.99 8.87
N GLY A 38 -3.13 -3.29 8.33
CA GLY A 38 -3.28 -1.84 8.50
C GLY A 38 -2.15 -1.01 7.89
N ILE A 39 -1.35 -1.58 6.98
CA ILE A 39 -0.23 -0.88 6.36
C ILE A 39 -0.76 0.21 5.42
N VAL A 40 -0.27 1.43 5.62
CA VAL A 40 -0.58 2.59 4.78
C VAL A 40 0.44 2.68 3.64
N ILE A 41 -0.04 2.74 2.39
CA ILE A 41 0.76 2.85 1.18
C ILE A 41 0.45 4.17 0.49
N ASP A 42 1.48 5.00 0.32
CA ASP A 42 1.37 6.25 -0.42
C ASP A 42 1.58 6.02 -1.92
N LEU A 43 0.46 6.06 -2.67
CA LEU A 43 0.43 5.86 -4.11
C LEU A 43 1.16 6.96 -4.90
N SER A 44 1.38 8.14 -4.31
CA SER A 44 2.11 9.24 -4.93
C SER A 44 3.64 9.11 -4.80
N SER A 45 4.10 8.19 -3.95
CA SER A 45 5.51 7.92 -3.70
C SER A 45 6.00 6.66 -4.45
N TYR A 46 7.27 6.28 -4.24
CA TYR A 46 7.80 5.01 -4.73
C TYR A 46 7.00 3.78 -4.23
N GLN A 47 6.28 3.91 -3.11
CA GLN A 47 5.45 2.85 -2.54
C GLN A 47 4.24 2.51 -3.42
N GLY A 48 3.77 3.46 -4.25
CA GLY A 48 2.72 3.22 -5.23
C GLY A 48 3.13 2.27 -6.36
N ASN A 49 4.42 1.96 -6.50
CA ASN A 49 4.87 1.07 -7.56
C ASN A 49 4.36 -0.37 -7.34
N VAL A 50 3.86 -1.02 -8.40
CA VAL A 50 3.36 -2.41 -8.36
C VAL A 50 4.38 -3.42 -7.83
N PHE A 51 5.67 -3.22 -8.11
CA PHE A 51 6.75 -4.07 -7.59
C PHE A 51 6.95 -3.90 -6.09
N PHE A 52 6.74 -2.68 -5.57
CA PHE A 52 6.77 -2.44 -4.13
C PHE A 52 5.61 -3.15 -3.44
N ILE A 53 4.39 -2.99 -3.96
CA ILE A 53 3.18 -3.59 -3.40
C ILE A 53 3.27 -5.12 -3.36
N THR A 54 3.65 -5.75 -4.48
CA THR A 54 3.81 -7.21 -4.57
C THR A 54 4.99 -7.72 -3.75
N GLY A 55 6.07 -6.93 -3.64
CA GLY A 55 7.20 -7.23 -2.75
C GLY A 55 6.81 -7.16 -1.27
N MET A 56 5.99 -6.18 -0.89
CA MET A 56 5.47 -6.02 0.46
C MET A 56 4.54 -7.18 0.83
N ALA A 57 3.63 -7.58 -0.07
CA ALA A 57 2.78 -8.76 0.09
C ALA A 57 3.62 -10.02 0.37
N ARG A 58 4.69 -10.24 -0.41
CA ARG A 58 5.61 -11.37 -0.19
C ARG A 58 6.29 -11.29 1.18
N HIS A 59 6.75 -10.10 1.58
CA HIS A 59 7.40 -9.90 2.86
C HIS A 59 6.45 -10.24 4.03
N ILE A 60 5.20 -9.76 3.98
CA ILE A 60 4.19 -10.03 5.00
C ILE A 60 3.90 -11.52 5.13
N LEU A 61 3.64 -12.20 4.02
CA LEU A 61 3.39 -13.64 4.04
C LEU A 61 4.57 -14.42 4.65
N HIS A 62 5.80 -14.03 4.33
CA HIS A 62 6.98 -14.63 4.95
C HIS A 62 7.08 -14.34 6.46
N GLN A 63 6.75 -13.13 6.91
CA GLN A 63 6.74 -12.78 8.35
C GLN A 63 5.66 -13.55 9.13
N LEU A 64 4.50 -13.76 8.52
CA LEU A 64 3.39 -14.48 9.13
C LEU A 64 3.56 -16.01 9.09
N SER A 65 4.70 -16.51 8.59
CA SER A 65 4.94 -17.94 8.36
C SER A 65 3.85 -18.59 7.50
N ALA A 66 3.27 -17.81 6.58
CA ALA A 66 2.33 -18.32 5.60
C ALA A 66 2.98 -19.43 4.80
N ASP A 67 2.23 -20.50 4.51
CA ASP A 67 2.70 -21.58 3.67
C ASP A 67 3.07 -21.03 2.28
N ALA A 68 4.08 -21.63 1.63
CA ALA A 68 4.53 -21.21 0.31
C ALA A 68 3.39 -21.22 -0.73
N SER A 69 2.36 -22.03 -0.49
CA SER A 69 1.14 -22.09 -1.27
C SER A 69 0.36 -20.77 -1.30
N GLU A 70 0.37 -20.00 -0.22
CA GLU A 70 -0.41 -18.75 -0.13
C GLU A 70 0.18 -17.62 -0.98
N TYR A 71 1.51 -17.55 -1.04
CA TYR A 71 2.15 -16.59 -1.92
C TYR A 71 1.91 -16.93 -3.39
N GLU A 72 1.93 -18.22 -3.75
CA GLU A 72 1.61 -18.65 -5.11
C GLU A 72 0.13 -18.40 -5.46
N GLU A 73 -0.79 -18.56 -4.50
CA GLU A 73 -2.20 -18.20 -4.68
C GLU A 73 -2.37 -16.69 -4.93
N TYR A 74 -1.79 -15.85 -4.07
CA TYR A 74 -1.79 -14.39 -4.26
C TYR A 74 -1.19 -13.98 -5.61
N LYS A 75 -0.05 -14.57 -5.97
CA LYS A 75 0.65 -14.29 -7.22
C LYS A 75 -0.19 -14.69 -8.44
N LYS A 76 -0.90 -15.82 -8.36
CA LYS A 76 -1.83 -16.27 -9.40
C LYS A 76 -3.05 -15.36 -9.53
N GLU A 77 -3.61 -14.86 -8.42
CA GLU A 77 -4.70 -13.87 -8.48
C GLU A 77 -4.26 -12.57 -9.15
N CYS A 78 -3.01 -12.16 -8.95
CA CYS A 78 -2.42 -10.96 -9.53
C CYS A 78 -1.95 -11.15 -10.99
N GLU A 79 -1.88 -12.39 -11.48
CA GLU A 79 -1.40 -12.70 -12.82
C GLU A 79 -2.36 -12.16 -13.88
N HIS A 80 -1.82 -11.49 -14.90
CA HIS A 80 -2.59 -10.81 -15.96
C HIS A 80 -3.56 -9.72 -15.49
N LYS A 81 -3.40 -9.21 -14.27
CA LYS A 81 -4.23 -8.12 -13.72
C LYS A 81 -3.65 -6.75 -14.01
N CYS A 82 -4.54 -5.76 -14.19
CA CYS A 82 -4.11 -4.38 -14.27
C CYS A 82 -3.77 -3.84 -12.87
N TYR A 83 -3.07 -2.70 -12.84
CA TYR A 83 -2.60 -2.09 -11.59
C TYR A 83 -3.72 -1.88 -10.55
N LYS A 84 -4.90 -1.39 -10.96
CA LYS A 84 -6.03 -1.19 -10.04
C LYS A 84 -6.53 -2.50 -9.42
N GLU A 85 -6.66 -3.55 -10.23
CA GLU A 85 -7.05 -4.87 -9.74
C GLU A 85 -6.01 -5.42 -8.73
N ILE A 86 -4.71 -5.19 -8.97
CA ILE A 86 -3.65 -5.60 -8.03
C ILE A 86 -3.77 -4.86 -6.69
N LEU A 87 -4.11 -3.56 -6.71
CA LEU A 87 -4.38 -2.81 -5.49
C LEU A 87 -5.56 -3.39 -4.72
N GLU A 88 -6.66 -3.72 -5.41
CA GLU A 88 -7.85 -4.33 -4.80
C GLU A 88 -7.55 -5.72 -4.21
N ILE A 89 -6.85 -6.57 -4.95
CA ILE A 89 -6.40 -7.90 -4.46
C ILE A 89 -5.54 -7.71 -3.21
N SER A 90 -4.56 -6.82 -3.26
CA SER A 90 -3.64 -6.59 -2.13
C SER A 90 -4.35 -5.97 -0.93
N ARG A 91 -5.39 -5.15 -1.14
CA ARG A 91 -6.26 -4.66 -0.05
C ARG A 91 -7.08 -5.78 0.59
N ARG A 92 -7.69 -6.67 -0.20
CA ARG A 92 -8.45 -7.82 0.32
C ARG A 92 -7.56 -8.82 1.05
N TRP A 93 -6.35 -9.04 0.55
CA TRP A 93 -5.40 -9.94 1.18
C TRP A 93 -4.77 -9.35 2.44
N PHE A 94 -4.31 -8.11 2.41
CA PHE A 94 -3.43 -7.56 3.46
C PHE A 94 -4.00 -6.34 4.20
N GLY A 95 -5.16 -5.84 3.80
CA GLY A 95 -5.77 -4.67 4.43
C GLY A 95 -4.96 -3.41 4.21
N PHE A 96 -4.29 -3.31 3.06
CA PHE A 96 -3.56 -2.12 2.68
C PHE A 96 -4.48 -0.92 2.55
N ILE A 97 -4.06 0.18 3.17
CA ILE A 97 -4.73 1.46 3.15
C ILE A 97 -3.99 2.34 2.15
N TYR A 98 -4.61 2.62 1.01
CA TYR A 98 -4.01 3.46 -0.01
C TYR A 98 -4.33 4.92 0.23
N ILE A 99 -3.30 5.75 0.27
CA ILE A 99 -3.43 7.21 0.34
C ILE A 99 -2.77 7.82 -0.90
N ASN A 100 -3.20 9.02 -1.27
CA ASN A 100 -2.62 9.74 -2.40
C ASN A 100 -2.35 11.19 -1.98
N GLY A 101 -1.15 11.70 -2.28
CA GLY A 101 -0.65 13.00 -1.82
C GLY A 101 -1.42 14.25 -2.28
N GLY A 102 -2.62 14.11 -2.84
CA GLY A 102 -3.37 15.23 -3.41
C GLY A 102 -4.90 15.17 -3.38
N SER A 103 -5.55 14.09 -2.95
CA SER A 103 -7.01 14.08 -2.74
C SER A 103 -7.47 12.84 -1.99
N ILE A 104 -8.47 13.04 -1.14
CA ILE A 104 -9.24 12.02 -0.44
C ILE A 104 -9.76 11.05 -1.49
N CYS A 105 -9.63 9.73 -1.26
CA CYS A 105 -10.36 8.71 -2.01
C CYS A 105 -11.86 9.05 -1.96
N GLN A 106 -12.35 9.75 -2.97
CA GLN A 106 -13.77 9.85 -3.27
C GLN A 106 -14.05 8.90 -4.42
N GLU A 107 -15.15 8.16 -4.23
CA GLU A 107 -15.74 7.13 -5.09
C GLU A 107 -15.82 7.50 -6.58
#